data_AF-A0A316QG36-F1
#
_entry.id   AF-A0A316QG36-F1
#
_cell.length_a   1.000
_cell.length_b   1.000
_cell.length_c   1.000
_cell.angle_alpha   90.00
_cell.angle_beta   90.00
_cell.angle_gamma   90.00
#
_symmetry.space_group_name_H-M   'P 1'
#
loop_
_entity.id
_entity.type
_entity.pdbx_description
1 polymer ?
#
loop_
_entity_poly.entity_id
_entity_poly.type
_entity_poly.pdbx_seq_one_letter_code
_entity_poly.pdbx_strand_id
1 'polypeptide(L)'
;MNDLIDREQVINALDRIGGTGAEAESWADGWDKAIDEAIKIVRNMPMKRLCRGSPVKLIDANALEIAIMDTGIYPANVRRAIRKAPEAVVRCNDCIHRYENEENVYVCEVLDFSCGDDDFCSQGRRKETE
;
A
#
# COMPACT_ATOMS: atom_id res chain seq x y z
N MET A 1 -0.30 -9.92 8.23
CA MET A 1 0.36 -8.68 7.81
C MET A 1 -0.58 -8.07 6.77
N ASN A 2 -1.54 -7.26 7.23
CA ASN A 2 -2.58 -6.64 6.37
C ASN A 2 -2.22 -5.17 6.21
N ASP A 3 -1.06 -4.93 5.61
CA ASP A 3 -0.47 -3.60 5.61
C ASP A 3 -0.75 -2.96 4.26
N LEU A 4 -1.65 -1.99 4.26
CA LEU A 4 -1.84 -1.15 3.10
C LEU A 4 -0.69 -0.15 3.02
N ILE A 5 -0.12 -0.03 1.83
CA ILE A 5 1.01 0.84 1.55
C ILE A 5 0.59 1.90 0.54
N ASP A 6 1.20 3.07 0.67
CA ASP A 6 1.02 4.16 -0.28
C ASP A 6 1.64 3.77 -1.62
N ARG A 7 0.80 3.67 -2.66
CA ARG A 7 1.21 3.28 -4.01
C ARG A 7 2.27 4.20 -4.59
N GLU A 8 2.18 5.51 -4.37
CA GLU A 8 3.18 6.45 -4.89
C GLU A 8 4.51 6.30 -4.16
N GLN A 9 4.48 6.01 -2.86
CA GLN A 9 5.71 5.70 -2.12
C GLN A 9 6.36 4.40 -2.58
N VAL A 10 5.57 3.38 -2.92
CA VAL A 10 6.08 2.14 -3.51
C VAL A 10 6.70 2.39 -4.88
N ILE A 11 6.02 3.14 -5.75
CA ILE A 11 6.54 3.51 -7.07
C ILE A 11 7.86 4.27 -6.92
N ASN A 12 7.91 5.27 -6.04
CA ASN A 12 9.13 6.04 -5.78
C ASN A 12 10.27 5.19 -5.20
N ALA A 13 9.94 4.19 -4.36
CA ALA A 13 10.93 3.28 -3.80
C ALA A 13 11.49 2.33 -4.88
N LEU A 14 10.64 1.85 -5.79
CA LEU A 14 11.04 1.03 -6.94
C LEU A 14 11.89 1.83 -7.93
N ASP A 15 11.46 3.04 -8.27
CA ASP A 15 12.16 3.95 -9.19
C ASP A 15 13.55 4.34 -8.68
N ARG A 16 13.76 4.43 -7.35
CA ARG A 16 15.08 4.63 -6.75
C ARG A 16 16.02 3.42 -6.82
N ILE A 17 15.47 2.22 -7.00
CA ILE A 17 16.23 0.97 -7.09
C ILE A 17 16.55 0.64 -8.55
N GLY A 18 15.66 1.03 -9.47
CA GLY A 18 15.85 0.92 -10.92
C GLY A 18 16.34 2.23 -11.53
N GLY A 19 16.41 2.26 -12.85
CA GLY A 19 16.74 3.47 -13.59
C GLY A 19 18.23 3.76 -13.63
N THR A 20 19.07 2.72 -13.66
CA THR A 20 20.53 2.92 -13.82
C THR A 20 20.91 3.38 -15.23
N GLY A 21 19.95 3.41 -16.18
CA GLY A 21 20.18 3.85 -17.55
C GLY A 21 21.11 2.89 -18.27
N ALA A 22 20.90 1.59 -18.05
CA ALA A 22 21.78 0.55 -18.54
C ALA A 22 21.78 0.47 -20.08
N GLU A 23 22.91 0.04 -20.65
CA GLU A 23 23.00 -0.24 -22.08
C GLU A 23 22.01 -1.34 -22.48
N ALA A 24 21.36 -1.16 -23.64
CA ALA A 24 20.38 -2.12 -24.14
C ALA A 24 20.97 -3.53 -24.26
N GLU A 25 20.18 -4.54 -23.91
CA GLU A 25 20.57 -5.96 -23.89
C GLU A 25 21.64 -6.35 -22.85
N SER A 26 22.08 -5.40 -22.01
CA SER A 26 22.93 -5.73 -20.86
C SER A 26 22.13 -6.45 -19.76
N TRP A 27 22.84 -7.13 -18.86
CA TRP A 27 22.23 -7.70 -17.66
C TRP A 27 21.47 -6.64 -16.83
N ALA A 28 21.97 -5.40 -16.82
CA ALA A 28 21.32 -4.29 -16.12
C ALA A 28 20.08 -3.73 -16.86
N ASP A 29 19.99 -3.88 -18.19
CA ASP A 29 18.76 -3.58 -18.95
C ASP A 29 17.63 -4.57 -18.59
N GLY A 30 17.97 -5.84 -18.39
CA GLY A 30 17.02 -6.83 -17.84
C GLY A 30 16.54 -6.47 -16.43
N TRP A 31 17.39 -5.84 -15.62
CA TRP A 31 17.06 -5.36 -14.28
C TRP A 31 16.14 -4.14 -14.30
N ASP A 32 16.43 -3.14 -15.14
CA ASP A 32 15.58 -1.95 -15.28
C ASP A 32 14.19 -2.34 -15.82
N LYS A 33 14.11 -3.24 -16.81
CA LYS A 33 12.84 -3.80 -17.33
C LYS A 33 12.02 -4.50 -16.24
N ALA A 34 12.68 -5.25 -15.36
CA ALA A 34 12.02 -5.92 -14.24
C ALA A 34 11.37 -4.93 -13.25
N ILE A 35 12.02 -3.79 -13.01
CA ILE A 35 11.50 -2.74 -12.13
C ILE A 35 10.37 -1.97 -12.80
N ASP A 36 10.47 -1.70 -14.10
CA ASP A 36 9.38 -1.10 -14.88
C ASP A 36 8.12 -1.96 -14.87
N GLU A 37 8.24 -3.28 -15.01
CA GLU A 37 7.11 -4.20 -14.89
C GLU A 37 6.52 -4.19 -13.48
N ALA A 38 7.34 -4.19 -12.42
CA ALA A 38 6.85 -4.06 -11.06
C ALA A 38 6.06 -2.74 -10.85
N ILE A 39 6.54 -1.62 -11.39
CA ILE A 39 5.83 -0.33 -11.35
C ILE A 39 4.50 -0.40 -12.11
N LYS A 40 4.44 -1.09 -13.26
CA LYS A 40 3.19 -1.30 -14.01
C LYS A 40 2.16 -2.10 -13.19
N ILE A 41 2.59 -3.17 -12.51
CA ILE A 41 1.71 -3.95 -11.63
C ILE A 41 1.14 -3.04 -10.53
N VAL A 42 1.99 -2.32 -9.81
CA VAL A 42 1.61 -1.38 -8.74
C VAL A 42 0.59 -0.35 -9.23
N ARG A 43 0.76 0.19 -10.44
CA ARG A 43 -0.17 1.17 -11.04
C ARG A 43 -1.53 0.57 -11.37
N ASN A 44 -1.58 -0.70 -11.78
CA ASN A 44 -2.80 -1.40 -12.18
C ASN A 44 -3.54 -2.07 -11.01
N MET A 45 -2.95 -2.11 -9.82
CA MET A 45 -3.60 -2.70 -8.66
C MET A 45 -4.86 -1.92 -8.23
N PRO A 46 -5.89 -2.64 -7.73
CA PRO A 46 -7.09 -2.02 -7.22
C PRO A 46 -6.75 -1.17 -5.99
N MET A 47 -7.19 0.09 -6.03
CA MET A 47 -6.98 1.02 -4.93
C MET A 47 -8.00 0.77 -3.80
N LYS A 48 -7.53 0.86 -2.56
CA LYS A 48 -8.39 0.87 -1.37
C LYS A 48 -8.81 2.29 -1.03
N ARG A 49 -10.03 2.43 -0.52
CA ARG A 49 -10.67 3.72 -0.21
C ARG A 49 -10.32 4.12 1.23
N LEU A 50 -9.98 5.39 1.44
CA LEU A 50 -9.83 5.98 2.77
C LEU A 50 -11.19 6.40 3.33
N CYS A 51 -11.30 6.43 4.67
CA CYS A 51 -12.41 7.04 5.42
C CYS A 51 -12.52 8.58 5.15
N ARG A 52 -11.56 9.20 4.41
CA ARG A 52 -11.59 10.64 4.02
C ARG A 52 -10.95 10.97 2.65
N GLY A 53 -11.49 12.02 2.01
CA GLY A 53 -11.17 12.55 0.67
C GLY A 53 -9.81 13.24 0.46
N SER A 54 -8.70 12.53 0.65
CA SER A 54 -7.45 12.81 -0.07
C SER A 54 -7.08 11.58 -0.89
N PRO A 55 -6.48 11.73 -2.08
CA PRO A 55 -6.16 10.62 -2.96
C PRO A 55 -4.91 9.90 -2.47
N VAL A 56 -4.91 9.38 -1.25
CA VAL A 56 -3.89 8.39 -0.89
C VAL A 56 -4.31 7.12 -1.59
N LYS A 57 -3.55 6.80 -2.64
CA LYS A 57 -3.82 5.64 -3.49
C LYS A 57 -3.21 4.44 -2.80
N LEU A 58 -3.97 3.83 -1.90
CA LEU A 58 -3.48 2.71 -1.12
C LEU A 58 -3.64 1.41 -1.88
N ILE A 59 -2.62 0.56 -1.79
CA ILE A 59 -2.65 -0.80 -2.34
C ILE A 59 -2.34 -1.80 -1.23
N ASP A 60 -2.83 -3.01 -1.41
CA ASP A 60 -2.60 -4.12 -0.48
C ASP A 60 -1.19 -4.68 -0.68
N ALA A 61 -0.33 -4.60 0.34
CA ALA A 61 1.06 -5.04 0.24
C ALA A 61 1.18 -6.55 -0.01
N ASN A 62 0.28 -7.36 0.55
CA ASN A 62 0.29 -8.80 0.36
C ASN A 62 -0.16 -9.17 -1.05
N ALA A 63 -1.21 -8.51 -1.56
CA ALA A 63 -1.63 -8.67 -2.95
C ALA A 63 -0.54 -8.18 -3.92
N LEU A 64 0.21 -7.14 -3.57
CA LEU A 64 1.36 -6.67 -4.36
C LEU A 64 2.47 -7.71 -4.38
N GLU A 65 2.82 -8.28 -3.22
CA GLU A 65 3.86 -9.30 -3.10
C GLU A 65 3.50 -10.54 -3.94
N ILE A 66 2.25 -11.00 -3.89
CA ILE A 66 1.75 -12.10 -4.72
C ILE A 66 1.81 -11.74 -6.22
N ALA A 67 1.29 -10.57 -6.61
CA ALA A 67 1.26 -10.16 -8.01
C ALA A 67 2.67 -10.05 -8.62
N ILE A 68 3.66 -9.60 -7.85
CA ILE A 68 5.06 -9.57 -8.27
C ILE A 68 5.63 -11.00 -8.35
N MET A 69 5.34 -11.87 -7.38
CA MET A 69 5.78 -13.27 -7.42
C MET A 69 5.28 -14.01 -8.68
N ASP A 70 4.03 -13.78 -9.09
CA ASP A 70 3.43 -14.42 -10.26
C ASP A 70 4.10 -14.03 -11.59
N THR A 71 4.81 -12.89 -11.64
CA THR A 71 5.57 -12.49 -12.84
C THR A 71 6.92 -13.20 -12.99
N GLY A 72 7.36 -13.95 -11.97
CA GLY A 72 8.69 -14.56 -11.94
C GLY A 72 9.83 -13.56 -11.73
N ILE A 73 9.51 -12.26 -11.61
CA ILE A 73 10.46 -11.17 -11.38
C ILE A 73 10.48 -10.90 -9.87
N TYR A 74 11.32 -11.63 -9.12
CA TYR A 74 11.39 -11.47 -7.67
C TYR A 74 12.80 -11.13 -7.14
N PRO A 75 13.33 -9.92 -7.42
CA PRO A 75 14.56 -9.47 -6.79
C PRO A 75 14.33 -9.21 -5.29
N ALA A 76 15.20 -9.74 -4.42
CA ALA A 76 15.13 -9.52 -2.97
C ALA A 76 15.06 -8.03 -2.56
N ASN A 77 15.55 -7.13 -3.43
CA ASN A 77 15.51 -5.69 -3.26
C ASN A 77 14.09 -5.11 -3.38
N VAL A 78 13.23 -5.68 -4.24
CA VAL A 78 11.81 -5.27 -4.37
C VAL A 78 11.06 -5.61 -3.09
N ARG A 79 11.28 -6.81 -2.54
CA ARG A 79 10.72 -7.20 -1.23
C ARG A 79 11.17 -6.27 -0.11
N ARG A 80 12.45 -5.87 -0.12
CA ARG A 80 13.02 -4.92 0.84
C ARG A 80 12.46 -3.51 0.66
N ALA A 81 12.12 -3.09 -0.56
CA ALA A 81 11.47 -1.81 -0.84
C ALA A 81 10.05 -1.77 -0.26
N ILE A 82 9.25 -2.83 -0.52
CA ILE A 82 7.88 -2.96 -0.01
C ILE A 82 7.88 -2.98 1.52
N ARG A 83 8.77 -3.76 2.16
CA ARG A 83 8.90 -3.79 3.63
C ARG A 83 9.39 -2.49 4.27
N LYS A 84 10.08 -1.62 3.50
CA LYS A 84 10.56 -0.32 3.98
C LYS A 84 9.58 0.80 3.66
N ALA A 85 8.58 0.56 2.82
CA ALA A 85 7.50 1.52 2.61
C ALA A 85 6.76 1.68 3.94
N PRO A 86 6.52 2.91 4.40
CA PRO A 86 5.82 3.11 5.66
C PRO A 86 4.41 2.54 5.57
N GLU A 87 4.04 1.75 6.58
CA GLU A 87 2.67 1.30 6.79
C GLU A 87 1.81 2.56 7.00
N ALA A 88 0.95 2.87 6.03
CA ALA A 88 0.38 4.22 5.94
C ALA A 88 -0.99 4.36 6.63
N VAL A 89 -1.59 3.27 7.15
CA VAL A 89 -3.02 3.25 7.45
C VAL A 89 -3.47 2.06 8.29
N VAL A 90 -4.39 2.32 9.22
CA VAL A 90 -5.10 1.31 10.02
C VAL A 90 -6.51 1.12 9.44
N ARG A 91 -7.06 -0.10 9.40
CA ARG A 91 -8.49 -0.29 9.07
C ARG A 91 -9.36 0.46 10.06
N CYS A 92 -10.39 1.16 9.59
CA CYS A 92 -11.32 1.85 10.49
C CYS A 92 -11.91 0.84 11.51
N ASN A 93 -12.14 -0.43 11.15
CA ASN A 93 -12.57 -1.47 12.11
C ASN A 93 -11.56 -1.75 13.25
N ASP A 94 -10.28 -1.78 12.91
CA ASP A 94 -9.19 -2.05 13.85
C ASP A 94 -8.72 -0.76 14.55
N CYS A 95 -9.34 0.39 14.25
CA CYS A 95 -8.94 1.69 14.75
C CYS A 95 -9.57 2.00 16.12
N ILE A 96 -8.77 2.47 17.07
CA ILE A 96 -9.22 2.89 18.40
C ILE A 96 -10.24 4.05 18.36
N HIS A 97 -10.18 4.88 17.31
CA HIS A 97 -11.06 6.04 17.14
C HIS A 97 -12.43 5.68 16.54
N ARG A 98 -12.66 4.42 16.16
CA ARG A 98 -13.97 3.97 15.69
C ARG A 98 -14.86 3.63 16.87
N TYR A 99 -16.05 4.23 16.92
CA TYR A 99 -17.11 3.90 17.87
C TYR A 99 -18.45 3.75 17.14
N GLU A 100 -19.41 3.10 17.79
CA GLU A 100 -20.80 2.99 17.33
C GLU A 100 -21.63 4.06 18.05
N ASN A 101 -22.38 4.87 17.29
CA ASN A 101 -23.23 5.91 17.85
C ASN A 101 -24.61 5.36 18.25
N GLU A 102 -25.48 6.24 18.79
CA GLU A 102 -26.85 5.86 19.21
C GLU A 102 -27.76 5.37 18.06
N GLU A 103 -27.38 5.62 16.80
CA GLU A 103 -28.10 5.18 15.60
C GLU A 103 -27.57 3.84 15.04
N ASN A 104 -26.67 3.16 15.75
CA ASN A 104 -25.94 1.96 15.28
C ASN A 104 -25.10 2.22 14.01
N VAL A 105 -24.65 3.46 13.82
CA VAL A 105 -23.73 3.84 12.75
C VAL A 105 -22.33 3.91 13.33
N TYR A 106 -21.38 3.30 12.63
CA TYR A 106 -19.98 3.40 13.00
C TYR A 106 -19.37 4.71 12.52
N VAL A 107 -18.81 5.46 13.46
CA VAL A 107 -18.27 6.81 13.24
C VAL A 107 -16.83 6.86 13.75
N CYS A 108 -16.00 7.66 13.08
CA CYS A 108 -14.66 8.00 13.57
C CYS A 108 -14.73 9.23 14.48
N GLU A 109 -14.32 9.09 15.73
CA GLU A 109 -14.26 10.16 16.74
C GLU A 109 -13.39 11.35 16.30
N VAL A 110 -12.28 11.08 15.60
CA VAL A 110 -11.34 12.13 15.18
C VAL A 110 -11.86 12.94 14.00
N LEU A 111 -12.66 12.30 13.12
CA LEU A 111 -13.11 12.88 11.86
C LEU A 111 -14.60 13.24 11.85
N ASP A 112 -15.34 12.81 12.87
CA ASP A 112 -16.78 12.94 13.03
C ASP A 112 -17.55 12.52 11.77
N PHE A 113 -17.20 11.34 11.24
CA PHE A 113 -17.72 10.85 9.96
C PHE A 113 -17.95 9.33 9.97
N SER A 114 -18.97 8.87 9.23
CA SER A 114 -19.29 7.44 9.11
C SER A 114 -18.14 6.65 8.48
N CYS A 115 -17.78 5.53 9.08
CA CYS A 115 -16.68 4.67 8.64
C CYS A 115 -17.15 3.23 8.51
N GLY A 116 -16.98 2.65 7.33
CA GLY A 116 -17.25 1.23 7.07
C GLY A 116 -16.14 0.32 7.57
N ASP A 117 -16.45 -0.98 7.64
CA ASP A 117 -15.50 -2.03 8.04
C ASP A 117 -14.29 -2.13 7.10
N ASP A 118 -14.51 -1.78 5.83
CA ASP A 118 -13.51 -1.81 4.75
C ASP A 118 -12.87 -0.46 4.47
N ASP A 119 -13.23 0.59 5.22
CA ASP A 119 -12.58 1.88 5.10
C ASP A 119 -11.29 1.91 5.93
N PHE A 120 -10.35 2.78 5.55
CA PHE A 120 -9.03 2.91 6.19
C PHE A 120 -8.76 4.32 6.71
N CYS A 121 -8.14 4.43 7.89
CA CYS A 121 -7.85 5.69 8.58
C CYS A 121 -6.35 5.97 8.61
N SER A 122 -5.92 7.05 7.95
CA SER A 122 -4.52 7.48 7.93
C SER A 122 -4.05 8.11 9.24
N GLN A 123 -5.01 8.52 10.08
CA GLN A 123 -4.77 8.98 11.46
C GLN A 123 -5.08 7.86 12.48
N GLY A 124 -5.37 6.66 11.98
CA GLY A 124 -5.84 5.57 12.80
C GLY A 124 -4.71 4.97 13.63
N ARG A 125 -5.01 4.66 14.88
CA ARG A 125 -4.15 3.82 15.73
C ARG A 125 -4.83 2.48 15.92
N ARG A 126 -4.07 1.38 15.82
CA ARG A 126 -4.61 0.03 16.08
C ARG A 126 -5.05 -0.05 17.53
N LYS A 127 -6.20 -0.68 17.77
CA LYS A 127 -6.57 -1.16 19.11
C LYS A 127 -5.45 -2.10 19.57
N GLU A 128 -4.90 -1.87 20.76
CA GLU A 128 -3.98 -2.84 21.35
C GLU A 128 -4.79 -4.12 21.59
N THR A 129 -4.43 -5.19 20.89
CA THR A 129 -4.93 -6.53 21.18
C THR A 129 -4.17 -7.05 22.40
N GLU A 130 -4.85 -7.14 23.54
CA GLU A 130 -4.44 -8.01 24.66
C GLU A 130 -4.36 -9.48 24.23
#